data_AF-A0A9W4JNS9-F1
#
_entry.id   AF-A0A9W4JNS9-F1
#
_cell.length_a   1.000
_cell.length_b   1.000
_cell.length_c   1.000
_cell.angle_alpha   90.00
_cell.angle_beta   90.00
_cell.angle_gamma   90.00
#
_symmetry.space_group_name_H-M   'P 1'
#
loop_
_entity.id
_entity.type
_entity.pdbx_description
1 polymer ?
#
loop_
_entity_poly.entity_id
_entity_poly.type
_entity_poly.pdbx_seq_one_letter_code
_entity_poly.pdbx_strand_id
1 'polypeptide(L)' 'MEDLNLTGLRNEAVKDYGAWYESNVGDENLKAQFRQVCNVALVNDLDLRLIYEDQDLLFFIDKGILVDIAR' A
#
# COMPACT_ATOMS: atom_id res chain seq x y z
N MET A 1 -5.36 13.12 -14.57
CA MET A 1 -4.93 12.02 -13.69
C MET A 1 -5.27 10.78 -14.48
N GLU A 2 -4.28 10.12 -15.09
CA GLU A 2 -4.57 8.90 -15.84
C GLU A 2 -5.21 7.91 -14.88
N ASP A 3 -6.41 7.44 -15.22
CA ASP A 3 -7.00 6.28 -14.57
C ASP A 3 -5.94 5.18 -14.65
N LEU A 4 -5.36 4.83 -13.50
CA LEU A 4 -4.70 3.54 -13.31
C LEU A 4 -5.75 2.52 -13.76
N ASN A 5 -5.60 2.06 -15.00
CA ASN A 5 -6.55 1.23 -15.72
C ASN A 5 -6.44 -0.19 -15.14
N LEU A 6 -6.77 -0.29 -13.85
CA LEU A 6 -6.85 -1.50 -13.06
C LEU A 6 -8.16 -2.19 -13.47
N THR A 7 -8.17 -2.70 -14.69
CA THR A 7 -9.20 -3.62 -15.18
C THR A 7 -9.13 -4.99 -14.51
N GLY A 8 -8.14 -5.20 -13.63
CA GLY A 8 -7.97 -6.38 -12.78
C GLY A 8 -8.67 -6.28 -11.42
N LEU A 9 -8.59 -7.34 -10.63
CA LEU A 9 -9.17 -7.36 -9.30
C LEU A 9 -8.48 -6.32 -8.40
N ARG A 10 -9.26 -5.62 -7.58
CA ARG A 10 -8.77 -4.54 -6.70
C ARG A 10 -7.69 -5.01 -5.72
N ASN A 11 -7.77 -6.25 -5.26
CA ASN A 11 -6.76 -6.87 -4.41
C ASN A 11 -5.47 -7.26 -5.18
N GLU A 12 -5.57 -7.57 -6.48
CA GLU A 12 -4.40 -7.78 -7.33
C GLU A 12 -3.66 -6.46 -7.56
N ALA A 13 -4.38 -5.35 -7.72
CA ALA A 13 -3.77 -4.02 -7.82
C ALA A 13 -2.84 -3.68 -6.64
N VAL A 14 -3.24 -4.03 -5.41
CA VAL A 14 -2.42 -3.83 -4.21
C VAL A 14 -1.13 -4.67 -4.26
N LYS A 15 -1.21 -5.90 -4.77
CA LYS A 15 -0.04 -6.78 -4.94
C LYS A 15 0.90 -6.27 -6.02
N ASP A 16 0.35 -5.87 -7.16
CA ASP A 16 1.12 -5.36 -8.31
C ASP A 16 1.86 -4.08 -7.93
N TYR A 17 1.19 -3.18 -7.21
CA TYR A 17 1.83 -1.97 -6.70
C TYR A 17 2.90 -2.28 -5.65
N GLY A 18 2.67 -3.26 -4.77
CA GLY A 18 3.69 -3.81 -3.86
C GLY A 18 4.94 -4.27 -4.58
N ALA A 19 4.78 -5.12 -5.60
CA ALA A 19 5.89 -5.63 -6.40
C ALA A 19 6.62 -4.50 -7.15
N TRP A 20 5.88 -3.54 -7.70
CA TRP A 20 6.46 -2.37 -8.34
C TRP A 20 7.27 -1.52 -7.35
N TYR A 21 6.75 -1.22 -6.17
CA TYR A 21 7.45 -0.44 -5.15
C TYR A 21 8.76 -1.11 -4.73
N GLU A 22 8.74 -2.42 -4.47
CA GLU A 22 9.94 -3.18 -4.09
C GLU A 22 11.02 -3.20 -5.19
N SER A 23 10.63 -3.13 -6.46
CA SER A 23 11.57 -3.06 -7.58
C SER A 23 12.21 -1.68 -7.74
N ASN A 24 11.58 -0.62 -7.20
CA ASN A 24 12.03 0.77 -7.33
C ASN A 24 12.71 1.33 -6.06
N VAL A 25 12.68 0.59 -4.95
CA VAL A 25 13.31 1.00 -3.68
C VAL A 25 14.55 0.16 -3.41
N GLY A 26 15.64 0.78 -2.93
CA GLY A 26 16.88 0.08 -2.56
C GLY A 26 16.94 -0.32 -1.09
N ASP A 27 16.17 0.34 -0.24
CA ASP A 27 16.17 0.15 1.23
C ASP A 27 15.24 -1.01 1.63
N GLU A 28 15.80 -2.04 2.26
CA GLU A 28 15.03 -3.23 2.66
C GLU A 28 14.09 -2.96 3.84
N ASN A 29 14.40 -2.01 4.73
CA ASN A 29 13.50 -1.63 5.82
C ASN A 29 12.26 -0.95 5.26
N LEU A 30 12.42 -0.06 4.28
CA LEU A 30 11.29 0.56 3.58
C LEU A 30 10.44 -0.47 2.83
N LYS A 31 11.07 -1.46 2.18
CA LYS A 31 10.33 -2.58 1.57
C LYS A 31 9.57 -3.40 2.59
N ALA A 32 10.19 -3.74 3.72
CA ALA A 32 9.55 -4.53 4.77
C ALA A 32 8.33 -3.80 5.35
N GLN A 33 8.44 -2.50 5.60
CA GLN A 33 7.32 -1.67 6.04
C GLN A 33 6.22 -1.61 4.97
N PHE A 34 6.59 -1.42 3.70
CA PHE A 34 5.62 -1.36 2.61
C PHE A 34 4.88 -2.69 2.40
N ARG A 35 5.57 -3.83 2.52
CA ARG A 35 4.95 -5.17 2.54
C ARG A 35 3.92 -5.30 3.65
N GLN A 36 4.22 -4.77 4.84
CA GLN A 36 3.28 -4.77 5.96
C GLN A 36 2.03 -3.94 5.64
N VAL A 37 2.19 -2.77 5.00
CA VAL A 37 1.07 -1.94 4.52
C VAL A 37 0.20 -2.72 3.53
N CYS A 38 0.80 -3.32 2.49
CA CYS A 38 0.08 -4.13 1.51
C CYS A 38 -0.68 -5.29 2.17
N ASN A 39 -0.06 -5.98 3.13
CA ASN A 39 -0.70 -7.08 3.85
C ASN A 39 -1.89 -6.60 4.70
N VAL A 40 -1.73 -5.50 5.43
CA VAL A 40 -2.84 -4.91 6.22
C VAL A 40 -3.97 -4.50 5.30
N ALA A 41 -3.68 -3.87 4.16
CA ALA A 41 -4.70 -3.51 3.18
C ALA A 41 -5.49 -4.73 2.69
N LEU A 42 -4.79 -5.78 2.26
CA LEU A 42 -5.41 -7.01 1.76
C LEU A 42 -6.26 -7.74 2.82
N VAL A 43 -5.81 -7.78 4.07
CA VAL A 43 -6.54 -8.43 5.18
C VAL A 43 -7.82 -7.67 5.55
N ASN A 44 -7.86 -6.36 5.32
CA ASN A 44 -9.02 -5.51 5.65
C ASN A 44 -9.85 -5.14 4.40
N ASP A 45 -9.67 -5.86 3.28
CA ASP A 45 -10.36 -5.61 2.00
C ASP A 45 -10.21 -4.16 1.48
N LEU A 46 -9.11 -3.50 1.85
CA LEU A 46 -8.77 -2.18 1.36
C LEU A 46 -8.04 -2.29 0.02
N ASP A 47 -8.51 -1.49 -0.94
CA ASP A 47 -7.86 -1.34 -2.24
C ASP A 47 -7.05 -0.03 -2.30
N LEU A 48 -6.23 0.13 -3.34
CA LEU A 48 -5.40 1.33 -3.51
C LEU A 48 -6.21 2.64 -3.56
N ARG A 49 -7.45 2.59 -4.05
CA ARG A 49 -8.32 3.77 -4.10
C ARG A 49 -8.79 4.13 -2.70
N LEU A 50 -9.27 3.17 -1.91
CA LEU A 50 -9.68 3.39 -0.54
C LEU A 50 -8.52 3.88 0.32
N ILE A 51 -7.32 3.32 0.17
CA ILE A 51 -6.12 3.79 0.86
C ILE A 51 -5.80 5.25 0.49
N TYR A 52 -5.92 5.59 -0.79
CA TYR A 52 -5.67 6.94 -1.30
C TYR A 52 -6.74 7.96 -0.88
N GLU A 53 -8.01 7.55 -0.84
CA GLU A 53 -9.16 8.41 -0.53
C GLU A 53 -9.34 8.62 0.97
N ASP A 54 -9.17 7.57 1.78
CA ASP A 54 -9.42 7.61 3.22
C ASP A 54 -8.24 8.24 3.98
N GLN A 55 -7.00 8.11 3.45
CA GLN A 55 -5.74 8.61 4.04
C GLN A 55 -5.67 8.49 5.57
N ASP A 56 -6.33 7.49 6.15
CA ASP A 56 -6.42 7.36 7.59
C ASP A 56 -5.10 6.78 8.11
N LEU A 57 -4.16 7.68 8.38
CA LEU A 57 -2.86 7.35 8.93
C LEU A 57 -3.01 6.67 10.30
N LEU A 58 -4.07 6.99 11.07
CA LEU A 58 -4.30 6.39 12.38
C LEU A 58 -4.67 4.92 12.25
N PHE A 59 -5.43 4.53 11.22
CA PHE A 59 -5.73 3.13 10.94
C PHE A 59 -4.45 2.29 10.77
N PHE A 60 -3.47 2.79 10.03
CA PHE A 60 -2.21 2.08 9.83
C PHE A 60 -1.31 2.12 11.08
N ILE A 61 -1.30 3.23 11.82
CA ILE A 61 -0.58 3.34 13.10
C ILE A 61 -1.13 2.34 14.13
N ASP A 62 -2.44 2.19 14.23
CA ASP A 62 -3.11 1.22 15.12
C ASP A 62 -2.76 -0.24 14.77
N LYS A 63 -2.34 -0.50 13.51
CA LYS A 63 -1.84 -1.80 13.05
C LYS A 63 -0.32 -1.94 13.18
N GLY A 64 0.34 -1.00 13.88
CA GLY A 64 1.78 -1.03 14.15
C GLY A 64 2.65 -0.65 12.96
N ILE A 65 2.10 0.05 11.97
CA ILE A 65 2.86 0.58 10.85
C ILE A 65 3.36 1.98 11.22
N LEU A 66 4.68 2.13 11.27
CA LEU A 66 5.31 3.45 11.44
C LEU A 66 5.14 4.22 10.13
N VAL A 67 4.22 5.19 10.11
CA VAL A 67 4.03 6.11 8.97
C VAL A 67 5.18 7.12 8.99
N ASP A 68 6.36 6.69 8.58
CA ASP A 68 7.51 7.57 8.31
C ASP A 68 7.94 7.46 6.84
N ILE A 69 6.98 7.14 5.97
CA ILE A 69 7.16 7.23 4.52
C ILE A 69 6.83 8.66 4.16
N ALA A 70 7.88 9.47 4.04
CA ALA A 70 7.84 10.88 3.71
C ALA A 70 6.82 11.19 2.60
N ARG A 71 6.06 12.25 2.86
CA ARG A 71 4.98 12.83 2.05
C ARG A 71 5.41 13.21 0.63
#